data_AF-A0A7Y3UAU6-F1
#
_entry.id   AF-A0A7Y3UAU6-F1
#
_cell.length_a   1.000
_cell.length_b   1.000
_cell.length_c   1.000
_cell.angle_alpha   90.00
_cell.angle_beta   90.00
_cell.angle_gamma   90.00
#
_symmetry.space_group_name_H-M   'P 1'
#
loop_
_entity.id
_entity.type
_entity.pdbx_description
1 polymer ?
#
loop_
_entity_poly.entity_id
_entity_poly.type
_entity_poly.pdbx_seq_one_letter_code
_entity_poly.pdbx_strand_id
1 'polypeptide(L)'
;MKRSEKKTRALVRSLCAQIHDDDGPQNRHRKEHRDRTGIDRKSMQLCAQVRRSLNGLIPVPSDPAFDNSRLESVEPAPDSARLKVILSVEAPAPAQVVMIRARLAALQGYLRAQVAADINRKQAPVLIFELVPRHEGEL
;
A
#
# COMPACT_ATOMS: atom_id res chain seq x y z
N MET A 1 28.97 5.35 25.50
CA MET A 1 29.84 5.71 24.35
C MET A 1 30.00 7.24 24.22
N LYS A 2 30.59 7.95 25.22
CA LYS A 2 30.63 9.44 25.26
C LYS A 2 32.00 10.08 24.93
N ARG A 3 33.03 9.27 24.63
CA ARG A 3 34.42 9.78 24.41
C ARG A 3 34.71 10.20 22.97
N SER A 4 33.95 9.70 21.99
CA SER A 4 34.19 9.97 20.55
C SER A 4 33.78 11.39 20.15
N GLU A 5 32.59 11.85 20.55
CA GLU A 5 32.04 13.17 20.18
C GLU A 5 32.89 14.34 20.65
N LYS A 6 33.52 14.23 21.84
CA LYS A 6 34.40 15.29 22.37
C LYS A 6 35.65 15.49 21.50
N LYS A 7 36.23 14.42 20.96
CA LYS A 7 37.42 14.53 20.09
C LYS A 7 37.05 15.16 18.74
N THR A 8 35.92 14.77 18.16
CA THR A 8 35.43 15.32 16.90
C THR A 8 35.15 16.82 17.01
N ARG A 9 34.52 17.27 18.10
CA ARG A 9 34.19 18.69 18.31
C ARG A 9 35.44 19.57 18.51
N ALA A 10 36.51 19.03 19.11
CA ALA A 10 37.78 19.73 19.25
C ALA A 10 38.49 19.91 17.89
N LEU A 11 38.46 18.89 17.04
CA LEU A 11 39.02 18.96 15.68
C LEU A 11 38.25 19.96 14.80
N VAL A 12 36.91 19.96 14.88
CA VAL A 12 36.07 20.92 14.14
C VAL A 12 36.34 22.37 14.61
N ARG A 13 36.58 22.58 15.92
CA ARG A 13 36.97 23.90 16.45
C ARG A 13 38.28 24.43 15.90
N SER A 14 39.27 23.55 15.65
CA SER A 14 40.54 24.00 15.08
C SER A 14 40.46 24.34 13.59
N LEU A 15 39.43 23.86 12.89
CA LEU A 15 39.30 23.99 11.44
C LEU A 15 38.26 25.03 11.00
N CYS A 16 37.40 25.50 11.92
CA CYS A 16 36.35 26.47 11.63
C CYS A 16 36.59 27.79 12.38
N ALA A 17 36.42 28.93 11.69
CA ALA A 17 36.59 30.25 12.30
C ALA A 17 35.53 30.55 13.38
N GLN A 18 34.30 30.06 13.21
CA GLN A 18 33.22 30.06 14.20
C GLN A 18 32.37 28.80 14.00
N ILE A 19 31.97 28.12 15.08
CA ILE A 19 31.02 27.00 15.04
C ILE A 19 29.66 27.53 15.44
N HIS A 20 28.66 27.39 14.57
CA HIS A 20 27.27 27.67 14.88
C HIS A 20 26.54 26.38 15.28
N ASP A 21 25.48 26.50 16.07
CA ASP A 21 24.71 25.33 16.55
C ASP A 21 24.01 24.55 15.41
N ASP A 22 23.89 25.16 14.23
CA ASP A 22 23.39 24.54 13.00
C ASP A 22 24.45 23.73 12.21
N ASP A 23 25.74 23.85 12.54
CA ASP A 23 26.84 23.15 11.85
C ASP A 23 27.05 21.71 12.34
N GLY A 24 26.28 21.26 13.33
CA GLY A 24 26.24 19.87 13.72
C GLY A 24 25.65 19.01 12.60
N PRO A 25 26.05 17.73 12.46
CA PRO A 25 25.39 16.84 11.52
C PRO A 25 23.89 16.89 11.81
N GLN A 26 23.11 17.43 10.88
CA GLN A 26 21.66 17.38 10.99
C GLN A 26 21.32 15.91 11.15
N ASN A 27 20.79 15.56 12.32
CA ASN A 27 20.14 14.29 12.55
C ASN A 27 18.85 14.31 11.72
N ARG A 28 18.97 14.32 10.38
CA ARG A 28 17.95 13.78 9.51
C ARG A 28 17.66 12.44 10.13
N HIS A 29 16.51 12.33 10.77
CA HIS A 29 16.06 11.13 11.42
C HIS A 29 16.10 10.03 10.37
N ARG A 30 17.25 9.34 10.28
CA ARG A 30 17.40 8.10 9.57
C ARG A 30 16.60 7.17 10.43
N LYS A 31 15.29 7.14 10.18
CA LYS A 31 14.38 6.22 10.83
C LYS A 31 15.01 4.87 10.62
N GLU A 32 15.59 4.33 11.69
CA GLU A 32 15.97 2.94 11.75
C GLU A 32 14.76 2.19 11.18
N HIS A 33 15.01 1.41 10.13
CA HIS A 33 14.04 0.46 9.64
C HIS A 33 13.78 -0.48 10.81
N ARG A 34 12.82 -0.11 11.66
CA ARG A 34 12.25 -1.01 12.65
C ARG A 34 11.54 -2.06 11.81
N ASP A 35 12.21 -3.19 11.63
CA ASP A 35 11.57 -4.44 11.25
C ASP A 35 10.48 -4.69 12.30
N ARG A 36 9.28 -4.19 11.99
CA ARG A 36 8.09 -4.40 12.79
C ARG A 36 7.44 -5.64 12.22
N THR A 37 7.68 -6.76 12.88
CA THR A 37 7.02 -8.06 12.70
C THR A 37 5.50 -8.02 12.98
N GLY A 38 4.89 -6.83 13.03
CA GLY A 38 3.46 -6.62 13.17
C GLY A 38 2.96 -5.73 12.04
N ILE A 39 1.84 -6.12 11.44
CA ILE A 39 1.16 -5.39 10.36
C ILE A 39 1.12 -3.90 10.71
N ASP A 40 1.89 -3.10 9.96
CA ASP A 40 2.04 -1.67 10.24
C ASP A 40 0.67 -0.96 10.16
N ARG A 41 0.32 -0.20 11.20
CA ARG A 41 -0.94 0.58 11.26
C ARG A 41 -1.13 1.44 10.00
N LYS A 42 -0.04 1.95 9.43
CA LYS A 42 -0.08 2.73 8.19
C LYS A 42 -0.42 1.87 6.97
N SER A 43 0.06 0.63 6.91
CA SER A 43 -0.34 -0.33 5.88
C SER A 43 -1.83 -0.61 5.95
N MET A 44 -2.40 -0.78 7.15
CA MET A 44 -3.85 -0.96 7.31
C MET A 44 -4.65 0.28 6.92
N GLN A 45 -4.18 1.48 7.28
CA GLN A 45 -4.78 2.74 6.83
C GLN A 45 -4.78 2.85 5.30
N LEU A 46 -3.67 2.49 4.66
CA LEU A 46 -3.58 2.48 3.20
C LEU A 46 -4.55 1.46 2.60
N CYS A 47 -4.64 0.25 3.15
CA CYS A 47 -5.59 -0.77 2.69
C CYS A 47 -7.03 -0.26 2.78
N ALA A 48 -7.40 0.44 3.87
CA ALA A 48 -8.72 1.03 4.03
C ALA A 48 -9.01 2.14 3.00
N GLN A 49 -8.01 3.00 2.70
CA GLN A 49 -8.14 4.03 1.66
C GLN A 49 -8.32 3.40 0.28
N VAL A 50 -7.49 2.41 -0.07
CA VAL A 50 -7.55 1.70 -1.35
C VAL A 50 -8.88 0.96 -1.48
N ARG A 51 -9.36 0.27 -0.43
CA ARG A 51 -10.67 -0.39 -0.43
C ARG A 51 -11.80 0.61 -0.69
N ARG A 52 -11.75 1.79 -0.08
CA ARG A 52 -12.76 2.84 -0.31
C ARG A 52 -12.76 3.32 -1.76
N SER A 53 -11.58 3.55 -2.33
CA SER A 53 -11.43 3.93 -3.74
C SER A 53 -12.00 2.85 -4.67
N LEU A 54 -11.58 1.59 -4.47
CA LEU A 54 -12.00 0.46 -5.30
C LEU A 54 -13.49 0.12 -5.16
N ASN A 55 -14.11 0.30 -3.99
CA ASN A 55 -15.55 0.10 -3.79
C ASN A 55 -16.41 1.02 -4.68
N GLY A 56 -15.91 2.19 -5.08
CA GLY A 56 -16.61 3.08 -6.02
C GLY A 56 -16.44 2.68 -7.49
N LEU A 57 -15.49 1.78 -7.78
CA LEU A 57 -15.13 1.37 -9.14
C LEU A 57 -15.52 -0.08 -9.43
N ILE A 58 -15.70 -0.90 -8.39
CA ILE A 58 -15.99 -2.33 -8.48
C ILE A 58 -17.28 -2.63 -7.67
N PRO A 59 -18.28 -3.32 -8.26
CA PRO A 59 -18.29 -3.86 -9.62
C PRO A 59 -18.29 -2.76 -10.69
N VAL A 60 -17.61 -3.03 -11.81
CA VAL A 60 -17.47 -2.06 -12.90
C VAL A 60 -18.86 -1.83 -13.49
N PRO A 61 -19.40 -0.60 -13.45
CA PRO A 61 -20.73 -0.35 -13.95
C PRO A 61 -20.81 -0.70 -15.43
N SER A 62 -21.83 -1.48 -15.81
CA SER A 62 -22.09 -1.92 -17.19
C SER A 62 -21.21 -3.05 -17.75
N ASP A 63 -20.39 -3.73 -16.93
CA ASP A 63 -19.70 -4.96 -17.35
C ASP A 63 -20.37 -6.19 -16.72
N PRO A 64 -21.15 -6.98 -17.50
CA PRO A 64 -21.87 -8.16 -17.00
C PRO A 64 -20.95 -9.22 -16.38
N ALA A 65 -19.65 -9.21 -16.69
CA ALA A 65 -18.71 -10.15 -16.08
C ALA A 65 -18.66 -9.99 -14.55
N PHE A 66 -18.90 -8.77 -14.05
CA PHE A 66 -18.87 -8.44 -12.62
C PHE A 66 -20.23 -8.56 -11.93
N ASP A 67 -21.26 -9.06 -12.62
CA ASP A 67 -22.55 -9.34 -12.01
C ASP A 67 -22.37 -10.33 -10.84
N ASN A 68 -23.05 -10.06 -9.73
CA ASN A 68 -22.94 -10.80 -8.47
C ASN A 68 -21.51 -10.88 -7.87
N SER A 69 -20.61 -10.00 -8.31
CA SER A 69 -19.28 -9.83 -7.68
C SER A 69 -19.27 -8.68 -6.69
N ARG A 70 -18.48 -8.79 -5.61
CA ARG A 70 -18.23 -7.67 -4.71
C ARG A 70 -16.85 -7.72 -4.07
N LEU A 71 -16.32 -6.54 -3.75
CA LEU A 71 -15.06 -6.39 -3.04
C LEU A 71 -15.22 -6.76 -1.56
N GLU A 72 -14.51 -7.80 -1.12
CA GLU A 72 -14.53 -8.26 0.27
C GLU A 72 -13.49 -7.51 1.11
N SER A 73 -12.22 -7.67 0.76
CA SER A 73 -11.11 -7.10 1.52
C SER A 73 -9.97 -6.60 0.62
N VAL A 74 -9.15 -5.73 1.21
CA VAL A 74 -7.86 -5.33 0.65
C VAL A 74 -6.83 -5.52 1.76
N GLU A 75 -5.79 -6.30 1.46
CA GLU A 75 -4.79 -6.74 2.43
C GLU A 75 -3.37 -6.45 1.92
N PRO A 76 -2.42 -6.18 2.81
CA PRO A 76 -1.01 -6.02 2.42
C PRO A 76 -0.40 -7.37 2.04
N ALA A 77 0.50 -7.41 1.04
CA ALA A 77 1.11 -8.66 0.58
C ALA A 77 2.50 -8.48 -0.06
N PRO A 78 3.64 -8.59 0.65
CA PRO A 78 3.88 -8.72 2.10
C PRO A 78 4.01 -7.37 2.83
N ASP A 79 4.02 -6.26 2.08
CA ASP A 79 4.13 -4.90 2.59
C ASP A 79 3.11 -3.96 1.90
N SER A 80 3.23 -2.64 2.12
CA SER A 80 2.33 -1.64 1.54
C SER A 80 2.55 -1.37 0.05
N ALA A 81 3.58 -1.93 -0.60
CA ALA A 81 3.85 -1.70 -2.03
C ALA A 81 2.97 -2.57 -2.94
N ARG A 82 2.46 -3.68 -2.41
CA ARG A 82 1.59 -4.63 -3.11
C ARG A 82 0.40 -4.95 -2.23
N LEU A 83 -0.80 -4.77 -2.77
CA LEU A 83 -2.04 -5.03 -2.07
C LEU A 83 -2.79 -6.15 -2.77
N LYS A 84 -3.19 -7.14 -2.00
CA LYS A 84 -4.11 -8.20 -2.40
C LYS A 84 -5.53 -7.65 -2.29
N VAL A 85 -6.29 -7.77 -3.36
CA VAL A 85 -7.68 -7.35 -3.48
C VAL A 85 -8.53 -8.60 -3.63
N ILE A 86 -9.34 -8.91 -2.62
CA ILE A 86 -10.17 -10.12 -2.58
C ILE A 86 -11.55 -9.76 -3.10
N LEU A 87 -11.91 -10.33 -4.24
CA LEU A 87 -13.22 -10.20 -4.86
C LEU A 87 -13.97 -11.51 -4.67
N SER A 88 -15.16 -11.43 -4.08
CA SER A 88 -16.04 -12.59 -4.02
C SER A 88 -17.05 -12.55 -5.14
N VAL A 89 -17.38 -13.72 -5.66
CA VAL A 89 -18.37 -13.90 -6.72
C VAL A 89 -19.32 -15.00 -6.28
N GLU A 90 -20.62 -14.75 -6.39
CA GLU A 90 -21.65 -15.74 -6.05
C GLU A 90 -21.67 -16.87 -7.09
N ALA A 91 -21.55 -18.11 -6.63
CA ALA A 91 -21.60 -19.34 -7.44
C ALA A 91 -20.95 -19.21 -8.85
N PRO A 92 -19.66 -18.83 -8.95
CA PRO A 92 -19.09 -18.41 -10.21
C PRO A 92 -18.92 -19.58 -11.17
N ALA A 93 -19.49 -19.46 -12.38
CA ALA A 93 -19.20 -20.39 -13.45
C ALA A 93 -17.71 -20.27 -13.88
N PRO A 94 -17.03 -21.37 -14.28
CA PRO A 94 -15.63 -21.30 -14.69
C PRO A 94 -15.35 -20.28 -15.79
N ALA A 95 -16.26 -20.12 -16.75
CA ALA A 95 -16.16 -19.12 -17.81
C ALA A 95 -16.21 -17.69 -17.26
N GLN A 96 -17.06 -17.42 -16.26
CA GLN A 96 -17.18 -16.12 -15.61
C GLN A 96 -15.88 -15.76 -14.87
N VAL A 97 -15.26 -16.71 -14.16
CA VAL A 97 -13.96 -16.49 -13.48
C VAL A 97 -12.89 -16.06 -14.48
N VAL A 98 -12.81 -16.72 -15.64
CA VAL A 98 -11.83 -16.37 -16.69
C VAL A 98 -12.13 -14.97 -17.26
N MET A 99 -13.40 -14.65 -17.51
CA MET A 99 -13.81 -13.33 -17.99
C MET A 99 -13.46 -12.23 -16.99
N ILE A 100 -13.79 -12.39 -15.71
CA ILE A 100 -13.47 -11.41 -14.66
C ILE A 100 -11.96 -11.20 -14.58
N ARG A 101 -11.16 -12.28 -14.61
CA ARG A 101 -9.69 -12.17 -14.59
C ARG A 101 -9.16 -11.39 -15.79
N ALA A 102 -9.67 -11.66 -16.99
CA ALA A 102 -9.26 -10.95 -18.19
C ALA A 102 -9.65 -9.46 -18.14
N ARG A 103 -10.85 -9.13 -17.65
CA ARG A 103 -11.31 -7.75 -17.47
C ARG A 103 -10.49 -7.00 -16.43
N LEU A 104 -10.23 -7.60 -15.28
CA LEU A 104 -9.37 -7.01 -14.24
C LEU A 104 -7.96 -6.75 -14.75
N ALA A 105 -7.39 -7.66 -15.54
CA ALA A 105 -6.08 -7.46 -16.17
C ALA A 105 -6.09 -6.27 -17.13
N ALA A 106 -7.13 -6.14 -17.97
CA ALA A 106 -7.28 -5.01 -18.89
C ALA A 106 -7.47 -3.67 -18.16
N LEU A 107 -8.21 -3.67 -17.05
CA LEU A 107 -8.51 -2.47 -16.25
C LEU A 107 -7.42 -2.14 -15.23
N GLN A 108 -6.39 -2.98 -15.08
CA GLN A 108 -5.38 -2.84 -14.03
C GLN A 108 -4.71 -1.46 -14.04
N GLY A 109 -4.38 -0.93 -15.23
CA GLY A 109 -3.78 0.40 -15.36
C GLY A 109 -4.73 1.51 -14.90
N TYR A 110 -5.99 1.43 -15.32
CA TYR A 110 -7.03 2.39 -14.94
C TYR A 110 -7.30 2.37 -13.42
N LEU A 111 -7.52 1.18 -12.84
CA LEU A 111 -7.77 1.02 -11.41
C LEU A 111 -6.59 1.54 -10.57
N ARG A 112 -5.36 1.29 -11.00
CA ARG A 112 -4.17 1.84 -10.33
C ARG A 112 -4.08 3.35 -10.44
N ALA A 113 -4.47 3.94 -11.57
CA ALA A 113 -4.50 5.39 -11.73
C ALA A 113 -5.53 6.06 -10.82
N GLN A 114 -6.73 5.47 -10.69
CA GLN A 114 -7.75 5.96 -9.76
C GLN A 114 -7.27 5.87 -8.30
N VAL A 115 -6.73 4.71 -7.91
CA VAL A 115 -6.13 4.55 -6.57
C VAL A 115 -5.00 5.56 -6.35
N ALA A 116 -4.18 5.85 -7.35
CA ALA A 116 -3.11 6.85 -7.25
C ALA A 116 -3.65 8.25 -6.96
N ALA A 117 -4.79 8.62 -7.56
CA ALA A 117 -5.41 9.92 -7.37
C ALA A 117 -6.01 10.06 -5.95
N ASP A 118 -6.51 8.97 -5.38
CA ASP A 118 -7.20 8.97 -4.08
C ASP A 118 -6.27 8.87 -2.87
N ILE A 119 -5.04 8.39 -3.04
CA ILE A 119 -4.07 8.22 -1.94
C ILE A 119 -2.99 9.29 -1.94
N ASN A 120 -2.62 9.77 -0.76
CA ASN A 120 -1.49 10.70 -0.61
C ASN A 120 -0.16 9.93 -0.51
N ARG A 121 0.30 9.34 -1.63
CA ARG A 121 1.57 8.60 -1.71
C ARG A 121 2.28 8.87 -3.04
N LYS A 122 3.61 8.88 -3.00
CA LYS A 122 4.47 9.04 -4.19
C LYS A 122 4.22 7.98 -5.28
N GLN A 123 3.81 6.77 -4.91
CA GLN A 123 3.60 5.67 -5.86
C GLN A 123 2.38 4.85 -5.46
N ALA A 124 1.51 4.55 -6.43
CA ALA A 124 0.37 3.68 -6.25
C ALA A 124 0.81 2.22 -6.09
N PRO A 125 0.23 1.49 -5.11
CA PRO A 125 0.54 0.08 -4.91
C PRO A 125 0.18 -0.75 -6.14
N VAL A 126 0.86 -1.90 -6.29
CA VAL A 126 0.44 -2.94 -7.24
C VAL A 126 -0.78 -3.63 -6.66
N LEU A 127 -1.84 -3.77 -7.46
CA LEU A 127 -3.06 -4.49 -7.07
C LEU A 127 -2.98 -5.92 -7.61
N ILE A 128 -3.16 -6.90 -6.73
CA ILE A 128 -3.20 -8.32 -7.06
C ILE A 128 -4.62 -8.80 -6.77
N PHE A 129 -5.34 -9.25 -7.79
CA PHE A 129 -6.73 -9.67 -7.63
C PHE A 129 -6.84 -11.17 -7.37
N GLU A 130 -7.55 -11.51 -6.29
CA GLU A 130 -7.88 -12.87 -5.90
C GLU A 130 -9.40 -13.03 -5.94
N LEU A 131 -9.88 -14.04 -6.67
CA LEU A 131 -11.30 -14.35 -6.77
C LEU A 131 -11.62 -15.50 -5.83
N VAL A 132 -12.59 -15.29 -4.95
CA VAL A 132 -13.08 -16.31 -4.03
C VAL A 132 -14.56 -16.59 -4.29
N PRO A 133 -15.04 -17.83 -4.18
CA PRO A 133 -16.47 -18.08 -4.18
C PRO A 133 -17.11 -17.43 -2.94
N ARG A 134 -18.20 -16.68 -3.14
CA ARG A 134 -19.09 -16.32 -2.04
C ARG A 134 -20.02 -17.51 -1.83
N HIS A 135 -19.89 -18.16 -0.68
CA HIS A 135 -20.88 -19.13 -0.23
C HIS A 135 -22.00 -18.36 0.46
N GLU A 136 -23.25 -18.60 0.07
CA GLU A 136 -24.40 -18.14 0.84
C GLU A 136 -24.48 -18.98 2.14
N GLY A 137 -24.24 -18.35 3.30
CA GLY A 137 -24.42 -18.95 4.64
C GLY A 137 -23.15 -18.92 5.50
N GLU A 138 -23.19 -18.59 6.79
CA GLU A 138 -24.31 -18.64 7.75
C GLU A 138 -24.46 -17.32 8.53
N LEU A 139 -25.72 -17.01 8.88
CA LEU A 139 -26.11 -15.96 9.83
C LEU A 139 -25.51 -16.18 11.23
#